data_AF-A0A9R0SYA7-F1
#
_entry.id   AF-A0A9R0SYA7-F1
#
_cell.length_a   1.000
_cell.length_b   1.000
_cell.length_c   1.000
_cell.angle_alpha   90.00
_cell.angle_beta   90.00
_cell.angle_gamma   90.00
#
_symmetry.space_group_name_H-M   'P 1'
#
loop_
_entity.id
_entity.type
_entity.pdbx_description
1 polymer ?
#
loop_
_entity_poly.entity_id
_entity_poly.type
_entity_poly.pdbx_seq_one_letter_code
_entity_poly.pdbx_strand_id
1 'polypeptide(L)'
;MSEFLELEARDGVRMTWNVIPGTKQDAASCVVPVSAIYTPLNPNPAIPVLPYAPLRCRSCRSILNPFSVADFSSKMWLCPFCFQRNHFPQQYSAVSLSNLPTELYPECCTVEYMATAETGPVLPPVFLFVVDTCMIEEEIGYLKSALAQAVELLPDQSLVGFITFGTYVQVHELGFGLLPKSHVFKGTKEIKKDQILEQMGFLTGKTKPTTGVITGARDGVSAESIARFLLPASECEFMLNSAYRRTAKRPVAGFC
;
A
#
# COMPACT_ATOMS: atom_id res chain seq x y z
N MET A 1 21.36 23.71 -17.24
CA MET A 1 20.86 22.33 -17.38
C MET A 1 21.18 21.49 -16.16
N SER A 2 22.38 21.59 -15.55
CA SER A 2 22.72 20.92 -14.28
C SER A 2 21.79 21.30 -13.11
N GLU A 3 21.44 22.58 -12.98
CA GLU A 3 20.61 23.11 -11.89
C GLU A 3 19.23 22.42 -11.75
N PHE A 4 18.56 22.10 -12.86
CA PHE A 4 17.26 21.43 -12.80
C PHE A 4 17.37 19.94 -12.48
N LEU A 5 18.49 19.30 -12.86
CA LEU A 5 18.76 17.92 -12.48
C LEU A 5 19.06 17.80 -10.99
N GLU A 6 19.71 18.81 -10.40
CA GLU A 6 19.95 18.88 -8.95
C GLU A 6 18.63 19.04 -8.18
N LEU A 7 17.71 19.87 -8.65
CA LEU A 7 16.36 19.99 -8.08
C LEU A 7 15.57 18.67 -8.17
N GLU A 8 15.63 18.00 -9.33
CA GLU A 8 14.99 16.70 -9.53
C GLU A 8 15.59 15.63 -8.60
N ALA A 9 16.92 15.60 -8.44
CA ALA A 9 17.59 14.67 -7.54
C ALA A 9 17.23 14.90 -6.07
N ARG A 10 17.07 16.16 -5.66
CA ARG A 10 16.70 16.53 -4.29
C ARG A 10 15.23 16.22 -4.00
N ASP A 11 14.32 16.76 -4.80
CA ASP A 11 12.90 16.80 -4.46
C ASP A 11 12.07 15.74 -5.22
N GLY A 12 12.66 15.05 -6.20
CA GLY A 12 11.96 14.06 -7.03
C GLY A 12 10.95 14.69 -7.99
N VAL A 13 11.08 15.99 -8.28
CA VAL A 13 10.14 16.76 -9.11
C VAL A 13 10.85 17.33 -10.33
N ARG A 14 10.26 17.11 -11.51
CA ARG A 14 10.68 17.73 -12.77
C ARG A 14 9.52 18.47 -13.42
N MET A 15 9.66 19.79 -13.53
CA MET A 15 8.67 20.66 -14.15
C MET A 15 8.94 20.84 -15.65
N THR A 16 7.88 21.00 -16.45
CA THR A 16 8.01 21.50 -17.83
C THR A 16 8.47 22.96 -17.86
N TRP A 17 8.00 23.75 -16.90
CA TRP A 17 8.34 25.16 -16.71
C TRP A 17 8.68 25.42 -15.24
N ASN A 18 9.93 25.79 -14.95
CA ASN A 18 10.36 26.20 -13.59
C ASN A 18 10.02 27.66 -13.27
N VAL A 19 9.57 28.41 -14.27
CA VAL A 19 8.95 29.73 -14.12
C VAL A 19 7.57 29.64 -14.74
N ILE A 20 6.54 29.72 -13.90
CA ILE A 20 5.15 29.53 -14.31
C ILE A 20 4.63 30.83 -14.96
N PRO A 21 3.88 30.74 -16.07
CA PRO A 21 3.22 31.92 -16.65
C PRO A 21 2.31 32.62 -15.65
N GLY A 22 2.44 33.94 -15.52
CA GLY A 22 1.72 34.72 -14.51
C GLY A 22 0.22 34.88 -14.77
N THR A 23 -0.24 34.58 -15.99
CA THR A 23 -1.66 34.67 -16.38
C THR A 23 -2.13 33.40 -17.06
N LYS A 24 -3.45 33.16 -17.03
CA LYS A 24 -4.07 32.05 -17.76
C LYS A 24 -3.91 32.19 -19.28
N GLN A 25 -3.88 33.41 -19.80
CA GLN A 25 -3.70 33.67 -21.23
C GLN A 25 -2.29 33.29 -21.69
N ASP A 26 -1.27 33.66 -20.91
CA ASP A 26 0.12 33.27 -21.21
C ASP A 26 0.26 31.75 -21.13
N ALA A 27 -0.30 31.11 -20.10
CA ALA A 27 -0.31 29.66 -19.98
C ALA A 27 -1.02 28.96 -21.17
N ALA A 28 -2.10 29.54 -21.70
CA ALA A 28 -2.82 29.00 -22.86
C ALA A 28 -2.05 29.18 -24.18
N SER A 29 -1.12 30.15 -24.24
CA SER A 29 -0.25 30.34 -25.39
C SER A 29 0.99 29.44 -25.37
N CYS A 30 1.35 28.88 -24.21
CA CYS A 30 2.38 27.87 -24.10
C CYS A 30 1.94 26.56 -24.79
N VAL A 31 2.71 26.11 -25.78
CA VAL A 31 2.48 24.82 -26.48
C VAL A 31 2.56 23.64 -25.51
N VAL A 32 3.46 23.72 -24.53
CA VAL A 32 3.63 22.71 -23.48
C VAL A 32 2.89 23.19 -22.22
N PRO A 33 2.02 22.39 -21.60
CA PRO A 33 1.31 22.79 -20.39
C PRO A 33 2.26 22.89 -19.19
N VAL A 34 1.85 23.67 -18.18
CA VAL A 34 2.48 23.63 -16.85
C VAL A 34 2.16 22.29 -16.21
N SER A 35 3.17 21.43 -16.08
CA SER A 35 3.04 20.09 -15.52
C SER A 35 4.31 19.67 -14.80
N ALA A 36 4.18 18.63 -13.99
CA ALA A 36 5.26 18.05 -13.21
C ALA A 36 5.27 16.53 -13.38
N ILE A 37 6.47 15.95 -13.49
CA ILE A 37 6.70 14.54 -13.19
C ILE A 37 7.19 14.49 -11.75
N TYR A 38 6.48 13.74 -10.92
CA TYR A 38 6.80 13.62 -9.50
C TYR A 38 7.04 12.15 -9.15
N THR A 39 8.12 11.91 -8.40
CA THR A 39 8.50 10.61 -7.84
C THR A 39 8.31 10.65 -6.32
N PRO A 40 7.12 10.29 -5.79
CA PRO A 40 6.82 10.45 -4.37
C PRO A 40 7.70 9.62 -3.44
N LEU A 41 8.10 8.43 -3.89
CA LEU A 41 8.98 7.51 -3.16
C LEU A 41 10.37 7.52 -3.82
N ASN A 42 10.97 8.70 -3.93
CA ASN A 42 12.32 8.86 -4.47
C ASN A 42 13.33 8.18 -3.53
N PRO A 43 14.12 7.19 -3.98
CA PRO A 43 15.06 6.44 -3.12
C PRO A 43 16.33 7.25 -2.80
N ASN A 44 16.16 8.49 -2.33
CA ASN A 44 17.24 9.39 -1.96
C ASN A 44 17.53 9.27 -0.45
N PRO A 45 18.68 8.70 -0.04
CA PRO A 45 19.03 8.50 1.37
C PRO A 45 19.27 9.82 2.14
N ALA A 46 19.37 10.96 1.45
CA ALA A 46 19.49 12.27 2.08
C ALA A 46 18.14 12.84 2.57
N ILE A 47 17.01 12.25 2.17
CA ILE A 47 15.69 12.68 2.64
C ILE A 47 15.55 12.31 4.13
N PRO A 48 15.32 13.29 5.03
CA PRO A 48 15.22 13.01 6.45
C PRO A 48 13.88 12.35 6.79
N VAL A 49 13.93 11.33 7.66
CA VAL A 49 12.75 10.69 8.25
C VAL A 49 12.51 11.27 9.64
N LEU A 50 11.40 11.98 9.81
CA LEU A 50 11.03 12.67 11.04
C LEU A 50 10.27 11.71 11.97
N PRO A 51 10.71 11.51 13.24
CA PRO A 51 10.15 10.51 14.14
C PRO A 51 8.86 10.97 14.86
N TYR A 52 8.11 11.89 14.25
CA TYR A 52 6.93 12.52 14.82
C TYR A 52 5.88 12.80 13.73
N ALA A 53 4.67 13.18 14.15
CA ALA A 53 3.59 13.47 13.23
C ALA A 53 3.74 14.86 12.57
N PRO A 54 3.28 15.03 11.31
CA PRO A 54 3.34 16.32 10.63
C PRO A 54 2.44 17.36 11.27
N LEU A 55 2.95 18.59 11.44
CA LEU A 55 2.14 19.71 11.90
C LEU A 55 1.24 20.22 10.77
N ARG A 56 -0.07 20.12 10.95
CA ARG A 56 -1.07 20.51 9.93
C ARG A 56 -1.67 21.88 10.20
N CYS A 57 -1.92 22.63 9.13
CA CYS A 57 -2.73 23.84 9.19
C CYS A 57 -4.15 23.50 9.66
N ARG A 58 -4.69 24.33 10.56
CA ARG A 58 -6.04 24.14 11.13
C ARG A 58 -7.17 24.35 10.13
N SER A 59 -6.92 25.11 9.06
CA SER A 59 -7.91 25.42 8.02
C SER A 59 -7.77 24.48 6.82
N CYS A 60 -6.68 24.59 6.04
CA CYS A 60 -6.53 23.83 4.78
C CYS A 60 -5.85 22.46 4.92
N ARG A 61 -5.42 22.08 6.12
CA ARG A 61 -4.71 20.81 6.43
C ARG A 61 -3.35 20.61 5.75
N SER A 62 -2.84 21.59 5.00
CA SER A 62 -1.44 21.60 4.50
C SER A 62 -0.44 21.43 5.63
N ILE A 63 0.70 20.82 5.33
CA ILE A 63 1.75 20.52 6.31
C ILE A 63 2.70 21.71 6.43
N LEU A 64 3.21 21.97 7.65
CA LEU A 64 4.31 22.89 7.90
C LEU A 64 5.49 22.54 6.99
N ASN A 65 6.07 23.54 6.34
CA ASN A 65 7.14 23.36 5.37
C ASN A 65 8.03 24.61 5.34
N PRO A 66 9.20 24.58 4.66
CA PRO A 66 10.17 25.68 4.70
C PRO A 66 9.66 27.02 4.15
N PHE A 67 8.56 27.01 3.38
CA PHE A 67 7.93 28.24 2.85
C PHE A 67 6.93 28.87 3.84
N SER A 68 6.75 28.27 5.02
CA SER A 68 5.90 28.82 6.07
C SER A 68 6.61 29.95 6.81
N VAL A 69 5.91 31.07 7.04
CA VAL A 69 6.48 32.19 7.80
C VAL A 69 6.29 31.93 9.29
N ALA A 70 7.37 31.60 9.99
CA ALA A 70 7.35 31.34 11.43
C ALA A 70 7.68 32.60 12.25
N ASP A 71 6.86 32.89 13.25
CA ASP A 71 7.09 33.88 14.30
C ASP A 71 7.39 33.13 15.60
N PHE A 72 8.67 33.08 15.96
CA PHE A 72 9.14 32.37 17.15
C PHE A 72 8.85 33.11 18.45
N SER A 73 8.65 34.43 18.41
CA SER A 73 8.30 35.24 19.58
C SER A 73 6.88 34.95 20.04
N SER A 74 5.94 34.89 19.07
CA SER A 74 4.54 34.57 19.37
C SER A 74 4.20 33.08 19.23
N LYS A 75 5.20 32.23 18.92
CA LYS A 75 5.07 30.78 18.71
C LYS A 75 3.95 30.45 17.72
N MET A 76 3.97 31.11 16.58
CA MET A 76 2.99 30.94 15.50
C MET A 76 3.66 30.78 14.14
N TRP A 77 2.92 30.25 13.17
CA TRP A 77 3.33 30.18 11.78
C TRP A 77 2.17 30.48 10.83
N LEU A 78 2.48 31.08 9.69
CA LEU A 78 1.54 31.35 8.60
C LEU A 78 1.66 30.26 7.55
N CYS A 79 0.52 29.66 7.19
CA CYS A 79 0.44 28.69 6.11
C CYS A 79 0.69 29.38 4.76
N PRO A 80 1.61 28.88 3.91
CA PRO A 80 1.90 29.50 2.61
C PRO A 80 0.76 29.36 1.59
N PHE A 81 -0.20 28.46 1.84
CA PHE A 81 -1.30 28.20 0.92
C PHE A 81 -2.56 29.02 1.21
N CYS A 82 -2.99 29.08 2.48
CA CYS A 82 -4.22 29.77 2.88
C CYS A 82 -3.99 30.98 3.79
N PHE A 83 -2.74 31.31 4.11
CA PHE A 83 -2.35 32.41 4.99
C PHE A 83 -2.94 32.36 6.41
N GLN A 84 -3.53 31.23 6.81
CA GLN A 84 -4.03 31.02 8.16
C GLN A 84 -2.87 31.06 9.16
N ARG A 85 -3.08 31.81 10.26
CA ARG A 85 -2.19 31.79 11.42
C ARG A 85 -2.47 30.56 12.28
N ASN A 86 -1.43 29.78 12.56
CA ASN A 86 -1.49 28.56 13.34
C ASN A 86 -0.53 28.68 14.54
N HIS A 87 -0.92 28.16 15.70
CA HIS A 87 -0.02 28.06 16.85
C HIS A 87 0.84 26.81 16.74
N PHE A 88 2.12 26.94 17.10
CA PHE A 88 2.96 25.78 17.37
C PHE A 88 2.42 25.02 18.60
N PRO A 89 2.41 23.68 18.58
CA PRO A 89 2.02 22.89 19.74
C PRO A 89 3.11 22.94 20.83
N GLN A 90 2.79 22.47 22.04
CA GLN A 90 3.71 22.52 23.20
C GLN A 90 5.08 21.84 22.93
N GLN A 91 5.08 20.80 22.10
CA GLN A 91 6.28 20.07 21.68
C GLN A 91 7.30 20.98 20.96
N TYR A 92 6.82 22.07 20.34
CA TYR A 92 7.63 23.06 19.64
C TYR A 92 7.96 24.26 20.53
N SER A 93 7.76 24.18 21.86
CA SER A 93 8.03 25.31 22.78
C SER A 93 9.46 25.86 22.67
N ALA A 94 10.45 24.98 22.41
CA ALA A 94 11.85 25.34 22.22
C ALA A 94 12.22 25.88 20.82
N VAL A 95 11.25 25.99 19.91
CA VAL A 95 11.52 26.43 18.53
C VAL A 95 12.04 27.87 18.49
N SER A 96 13.14 28.09 17.78
CA SER A 96 13.78 29.40 17.60
C SER A 96 14.64 29.42 16.35
N LEU A 97 15.20 30.57 15.97
CA LEU A 97 16.12 30.68 14.84
C LEU A 97 17.37 29.78 14.99
N SER A 98 17.83 29.56 16.22
CA SER A 98 18.97 28.67 16.53
C SER A 98 18.56 27.21 16.76
N ASN A 99 17.27 26.91 16.76
CA ASN A 99 16.73 25.57 17.02
C ASN A 99 15.49 25.36 16.14
N LEU A 100 15.73 25.23 14.84
CA LEU A 100 14.68 25.01 13.84
C LEU A 100 14.34 23.51 13.76
N PRO A 101 13.05 23.15 13.70
CA PRO A 101 12.63 21.81 13.35
C PRO A 101 13.04 21.49 11.91
N THR A 102 13.27 20.23 11.61
CA THR A 102 13.87 19.81 10.34
C THR A 102 13.04 20.24 9.12
N GLU A 103 11.72 20.17 9.21
CA GLU A 103 10.80 20.59 8.15
C GLU A 103 10.76 22.10 7.87
N LEU A 104 11.52 22.92 8.62
CA LEU A 104 11.69 24.34 8.36
C LEU A 104 13.07 24.69 7.76
N TYR A 105 13.98 23.73 7.62
CA TYR A 105 15.24 23.98 6.90
C TYR A 105 14.95 24.17 5.40
N PRO A 106 15.46 25.24 4.75
CA PRO A 106 15.26 25.50 3.32
C PRO A 106 15.65 24.32 2.41
N GLU A 107 16.67 23.55 2.80
CA GLU A 107 17.14 22.36 2.10
C GLU A 107 16.22 21.14 2.26
N CYS A 108 15.35 21.13 3.28
CA CYS A 108 14.43 20.03 3.59
C CYS A 108 13.04 20.28 3.00
N CYS A 109 12.97 20.55 1.70
CA CYS A 109 11.70 20.68 0.97
C CYS A 109 10.95 19.35 0.84
N THR A 110 11.68 18.23 0.87
CA THR A 110 11.16 16.86 0.89
C THR A 110 11.60 16.18 2.18
N VAL A 111 10.63 15.69 2.94
CA VAL A 111 10.84 14.96 4.20
C VAL A 111 9.82 13.82 4.29
N GLU A 112 10.17 12.77 5.01
CA GLU A 112 9.24 11.70 5.35
C GLU A 112 8.86 11.78 6.83
N TYR A 113 7.62 11.43 7.16
CA TYR A 113 7.17 11.34 8.55
C TYR A 113 6.95 9.88 8.90
N MET A 114 7.52 9.43 10.01
CA MET A 114 7.30 8.08 10.50
C MET A 114 5.82 7.88 10.85
N ALA A 115 5.28 6.72 10.48
CA ALA A 115 3.94 6.32 10.87
C ALA A 115 3.81 6.32 12.41
N THR A 116 2.86 7.11 12.93
CA THR A 116 2.55 7.14 14.37
C THR A 116 1.35 6.24 14.68
N ALA A 117 1.06 5.98 15.96
CA ALA A 117 -0.14 5.23 16.37
C ALA A 117 -1.45 5.81 15.80
N GLU A 118 -1.48 7.11 15.46
CA GLU A 118 -2.62 7.77 14.80
C GLU A 118 -2.86 7.30 13.36
N THR A 119 -1.84 6.72 12.70
CA THR A 119 -1.95 6.18 11.34
C THR A 119 -2.55 4.76 11.29
N GLY A 120 -2.88 4.19 12.45
CA GLY A 120 -3.52 2.88 12.60
C GLY A 120 -2.52 1.72 12.73
N PRO A 121 -3.00 0.51 13.03
CA PRO A 121 -2.15 -0.67 13.11
C PRO A 121 -1.56 -1.00 11.75
N VAL A 122 -0.26 -1.28 11.69
CA VAL A 122 0.39 -1.80 10.49
C VAL A 122 -0.14 -3.21 10.25
N LEU A 123 -1.00 -3.36 9.25
CA LEU A 123 -1.46 -4.68 8.82
C LEU A 123 -0.34 -5.37 8.03
N PRO A 124 -0.15 -6.68 8.19
CA PRO A 124 0.81 -7.40 7.38
C PRO A 124 0.42 -7.32 5.90
N PRO A 125 1.41 -7.23 4.98
CA PRO A 125 1.14 -7.28 3.55
C PRO A 125 0.55 -8.65 3.18
N VAL A 126 -0.31 -8.66 2.17
CA VAL A 126 -0.98 -9.88 1.69
C VAL A 126 -0.55 -10.16 0.25
N PHE A 127 -0.04 -11.36 0.02
CA PHE A 127 0.34 -11.87 -1.30
C PHE A 127 -0.56 -13.03 -1.68
N LEU A 128 -1.37 -12.85 -2.72
CA LEU A 128 -2.26 -13.88 -3.24
C LEU A 128 -1.69 -14.39 -4.57
N PHE A 129 -1.15 -15.60 -4.58
CA PHE A 129 -0.69 -16.23 -5.81
C PHE A 129 -1.88 -16.86 -6.53
N VAL A 130 -2.10 -16.43 -7.77
CA VAL A 130 -3.16 -16.94 -8.65
C VAL A 130 -2.48 -17.61 -9.84
N VAL A 131 -2.51 -18.94 -9.86
CA VAL A 131 -1.65 -19.76 -10.70
C VAL A 131 -2.46 -20.52 -11.75
N ASP A 132 -2.14 -20.32 -13.03
CA ASP A 132 -2.65 -21.15 -14.11
C ASP A 132 -2.00 -22.54 -14.05
N THR A 133 -2.81 -23.57 -14.26
CA THR A 133 -2.37 -24.96 -14.31
C THR A 133 -2.50 -25.59 -15.69
N CYS A 134 -3.01 -24.84 -16.69
CA CYS A 134 -3.10 -25.24 -18.10
C CYS A 134 -1.75 -25.09 -18.82
N MET A 135 -0.69 -25.63 -18.24
CA MET A 135 0.69 -25.54 -18.75
C MET A 135 1.32 -26.92 -18.81
N ILE A 136 2.38 -27.08 -19.60
CA ILE A 136 3.13 -28.33 -19.66
C ILE A 136 3.91 -28.57 -18.35
N GLU A 137 4.22 -29.84 -18.06
CA GLU A 137 4.83 -30.23 -16.78
C GLU A 137 6.17 -29.53 -16.51
N GLU A 138 6.97 -29.30 -17.55
CA GLU A 138 8.26 -28.62 -17.44
C GLU A 138 8.09 -27.15 -16.98
N GLU A 139 7.18 -26.41 -17.61
CA GLU A 139 6.88 -25.02 -17.23
C GLU A 139 6.29 -24.91 -15.83
N ILE A 140 5.42 -25.85 -15.45
CA ILE A 140 4.91 -25.97 -14.08
C ILE A 140 6.07 -26.22 -13.11
N GLY A 141 7.08 -27.00 -13.50
CA GLY A 141 8.31 -27.20 -12.74
C GLY A 141 9.05 -25.89 -12.47
N TYR A 142 9.32 -25.10 -13.51
CA TYR A 142 9.98 -23.79 -13.37
C TYR A 142 9.15 -22.81 -12.53
N LEU A 143 7.84 -22.76 -12.74
CA LEU A 143 6.93 -21.90 -12.00
C LEU A 143 6.91 -22.23 -10.51
N LYS A 144 6.96 -23.52 -10.15
CA LYS A 144 7.06 -23.97 -8.76
C LYS A 144 8.32 -23.44 -8.08
N SER A 145 9.46 -23.56 -8.75
CA SER A 145 10.74 -23.07 -8.22
C SER A 145 10.72 -21.54 -8.06
N ALA A 146 10.17 -20.81 -9.04
CA ALA A 146 10.05 -19.36 -8.96
C ALA A 146 9.11 -18.90 -7.82
N LEU A 147 7.99 -19.60 -7.61
CA LEU A 147 7.05 -19.29 -6.54
C LEU A 147 7.63 -19.61 -5.15
N ALA A 148 8.39 -20.69 -5.01
CA ALA A 148 9.12 -20.99 -3.77
C ALA A 148 10.11 -19.87 -3.42
N GLN A 149 10.93 -19.46 -4.40
CA GLN A 149 11.87 -18.34 -4.23
C GLN A 149 11.15 -17.03 -3.91
N ALA A 150 10.03 -16.74 -4.56
CA ALA A 150 9.26 -15.53 -4.30
C ALA A 150 8.76 -15.47 -2.86
N VAL A 151 8.33 -16.61 -2.29
CA VAL A 151 7.87 -16.70 -0.90
C VAL A 151 9.01 -16.50 0.11
N GLU A 152 10.20 -17.02 -0.18
CA GLU A 152 11.41 -16.78 0.64
C GLU A 152 11.84 -15.30 0.69
N LEU A 153 11.50 -14.52 -0.34
CA LEU A 153 11.79 -13.09 -0.41
C LEU A 153 10.74 -12.22 0.31
N LEU A 154 9.62 -12.79 0.76
CA LEU A 154 8.58 -12.05 1.47
C LEU A 154 9.00 -11.78 2.92
N PRO A 155 8.62 -10.62 3.51
CA PRO A 155 8.74 -10.41 4.95
C PRO A 155 8.00 -11.51 5.74
N ASP A 156 8.56 -11.96 6.87
CA ASP A 156 8.03 -13.10 7.65
C ASP A 156 6.56 -12.97 8.04
N GLN A 157 6.14 -11.76 8.40
CA GLN A 157 4.76 -11.46 8.81
C GLN A 157 3.78 -11.34 7.64
N SER A 158 4.24 -11.46 6.39
CA SER A 158 3.39 -11.39 5.20
C SER A 158 2.42 -12.56 5.18
N LEU A 159 1.17 -12.28 4.85
CA LEU A 159 0.16 -13.30 4.67
C LEU A 159 0.16 -13.77 3.23
N VAL A 160 0.25 -15.08 3.02
CA VAL A 160 0.27 -15.72 1.71
C VAL A 160 -1.01 -16.54 1.54
N GLY A 161 -1.64 -16.37 0.38
CA GLY A 161 -2.76 -17.17 -0.08
C GLY A 161 -2.48 -17.80 -1.43
N PHE A 162 -3.21 -18.87 -1.75
CA PHE A 162 -3.02 -19.62 -2.99
C PHE A 162 -4.35 -19.92 -3.69
N ILE A 163 -4.41 -19.61 -4.98
CA ILE A 163 -5.49 -19.97 -5.89
C ILE A 163 -4.88 -20.61 -7.13
N THR A 164 -5.41 -21.75 -7.54
CA THR A 164 -5.04 -22.36 -8.83
C THR A 164 -6.23 -22.39 -9.75
N PHE A 165 -6.02 -22.22 -11.06
CA PHE A 165 -7.10 -22.27 -12.03
C PHE A 165 -6.74 -23.05 -13.29
N GLY A 166 -7.77 -23.46 -13.99
CA GLY A 166 -7.79 -24.11 -15.29
C GLY A 166 -9.25 -24.10 -15.76
N THR A 167 -9.85 -25.25 -16.07
CA THR A 167 -11.31 -25.35 -16.27
C THR A 167 -12.12 -24.93 -15.03
N TYR A 168 -11.56 -25.15 -13.84
CA TYR A 168 -12.13 -24.79 -12.55
C TYR A 168 -11.15 -23.92 -11.77
N VAL A 169 -11.69 -23.05 -10.91
CA VAL A 169 -10.91 -22.24 -9.97
C VAL A 169 -10.91 -22.93 -8.61
N GLN A 170 -9.75 -23.10 -8.00
CA GLN A 170 -9.57 -23.73 -6.70
C GLN A 170 -8.95 -22.74 -5.73
N VAL A 171 -9.68 -22.44 -4.65
CA VAL A 171 -9.19 -21.61 -3.55
C VAL A 171 -8.74 -22.53 -2.42
N HIS A 172 -7.45 -22.48 -2.08
CA HIS A 172 -6.84 -23.44 -1.15
C HIS A 172 -6.93 -22.95 0.30
N GLU A 173 -7.41 -23.81 1.20
CA GLU A 173 -7.27 -23.62 2.65
C GLU A 173 -5.89 -24.11 3.08
N LEU A 174 -5.01 -23.17 3.41
CA LEU A 174 -3.63 -23.45 3.81
C LEU A 174 -3.52 -23.78 5.30
N GLY A 175 -4.42 -23.28 6.14
CA GLY A 175 -4.40 -23.43 7.60
C GLY A 175 -4.63 -24.84 8.16
N PHE A 176 -4.74 -25.86 7.30
CA PHE A 176 -5.01 -27.23 7.72
C PHE A 176 -3.96 -28.21 7.17
N GLY A 177 -2.80 -28.25 7.82
CA GLY A 177 -1.60 -28.97 7.32
C GLY A 177 -1.72 -30.48 7.17
N LEU A 178 -2.70 -31.11 7.84
CA LEU A 178 -2.91 -32.56 7.77
C LEU A 178 -3.83 -32.99 6.62
N LEU A 179 -4.76 -32.12 6.21
CA LEU A 179 -5.76 -32.42 5.18
C LEU A 179 -5.95 -31.19 4.29
N PRO A 180 -5.34 -31.16 3.09
CA PRO A 180 -5.48 -30.05 2.18
C PRO A 180 -6.92 -29.96 1.66
N LYS A 181 -7.60 -28.89 2.03
CA LYS A 181 -8.97 -28.55 1.65
C LYS A 181 -8.97 -27.40 0.63
N SER A 182 -9.85 -27.47 -0.35
CA SER A 182 -9.98 -26.44 -1.38
C SER A 182 -11.43 -26.24 -1.78
N HIS A 183 -11.83 -24.99 -2.02
CA HIS A 183 -13.14 -24.65 -2.58
C HIS A 183 -13.04 -24.56 -4.09
N VAL A 184 -13.91 -25.29 -4.80
CA VAL A 184 -13.85 -25.40 -6.26
C VAL A 184 -15.03 -24.65 -6.87
N PHE A 185 -14.72 -23.70 -7.74
CA PHE A 185 -15.69 -22.90 -8.47
C PHE A 185 -15.59 -23.19 -9.98
N LYS A 186 -16.72 -23.16 -10.66
CA LYS A 186 -16.77 -23.36 -12.11
C LYS A 186 -16.27 -22.09 -12.82
N GLY A 187 -15.23 -22.20 -13.63
CA GLY A 187 -14.64 -21.04 -14.32
C GLY A 187 -15.59 -20.33 -15.30
N THR A 188 -16.62 -21.03 -15.78
CA THR A 188 -17.61 -20.47 -16.71
C THR A 188 -18.77 -19.73 -16.02
N LYS A 189 -18.81 -19.69 -14.68
CA LYS A 189 -19.92 -19.09 -13.94
C LYS A 189 -19.40 -17.91 -13.15
N GLU A 190 -19.96 -16.73 -13.39
CA GLU A 190 -19.72 -15.56 -12.54
C GLU A 190 -20.40 -15.74 -11.18
N ILE A 191 -19.66 -15.49 -10.10
CA ILE A 191 -20.13 -15.67 -8.72
C ILE A 191 -19.97 -14.35 -7.99
N LYS A 192 -21.05 -13.87 -7.38
CA LYS A 192 -21.06 -12.60 -6.63
C LYS A 192 -20.34 -12.74 -5.29
N LYS A 193 -19.81 -11.63 -4.76
CA LYS A 193 -19.14 -11.55 -3.44
C LYS A 193 -19.90 -12.30 -2.35
N ASP A 194 -21.20 -12.05 -2.19
CA ASP A 194 -22.01 -12.67 -1.14
C ASP A 194 -22.09 -14.20 -1.26
N GLN A 195 -22.16 -14.72 -2.49
CA GLN A 195 -22.18 -16.15 -2.75
C GLN A 195 -20.82 -16.78 -2.46
N ILE A 196 -19.71 -16.08 -2.75
CA ILE A 196 -18.36 -16.53 -2.39
C ILE A 196 -18.23 -16.57 -0.86
N LEU A 197 -18.68 -15.52 -0.17
CA LEU A 197 -18.62 -15.45 1.29
C LEU A 197 -19.42 -16.57 1.96
N GLU A 198 -20.60 -16.89 1.42
CA GLU A 198 -21.42 -18.00 1.88
C GLU A 198 -20.78 -19.36 1.58
N GLN A 199 -20.35 -19.62 0.34
CA GLN A 199 -19.78 -20.90 -0.09
C GLN A 199 -18.44 -21.19 0.60
N MET A 200 -17.62 -20.18 0.87
CA MET A 200 -16.36 -20.32 1.60
C MET A 200 -16.56 -20.36 3.13
N GLY A 201 -17.80 -20.24 3.62
CA GLY A 201 -18.11 -20.30 5.04
C GLY A 201 -17.50 -19.15 5.85
N PHE A 202 -17.50 -17.94 5.28
CA PHE A 202 -17.13 -16.71 6.01
C PHE A 202 -18.29 -16.14 6.84
N LEU A 203 -19.53 -16.56 6.55
CA LEU A 203 -20.76 -16.06 7.18
C LEU A 203 -21.41 -17.06 8.17
N THR A 204 -20.77 -18.20 8.41
CA THR A 204 -21.30 -19.23 9.32
C THR A 204 -21.29 -18.71 10.76
N GLY A 205 -22.46 -18.33 11.28
CA GLY A 205 -22.67 -18.01 12.69
C GLY A 205 -23.11 -16.59 13.05
N LYS A 206 -23.41 -15.69 12.09
CA LYS A 206 -23.96 -14.36 12.41
C LYS A 206 -25.13 -13.96 11.52
N THR A 207 -26.20 -13.46 12.15
CA THR A 207 -27.33 -12.78 11.51
C THR A 207 -26.83 -11.50 10.81
N LYS A 208 -27.35 -11.21 9.61
CA LYS A 208 -27.12 -9.93 8.91
C LYS A 208 -27.38 -8.78 9.90
N PRO A 209 -26.45 -7.85 10.14
CA PRO A 209 -26.76 -6.67 10.92
C PRO A 209 -27.81 -5.86 10.17
N THR A 210 -29.03 -5.82 10.71
CA THR A 210 -30.05 -4.82 10.37
C THR A 210 -29.50 -3.45 10.72
N THR A 211 -29.25 -2.63 9.68
CA THR A 211 -29.22 -1.16 9.71
C THR A 211 -28.63 -0.52 10.97
N GLY A 212 -27.34 -0.19 10.93
CA GLY A 212 -26.72 0.69 11.92
C GLY A 212 -25.31 1.05 11.49
N VAL A 213 -25.09 2.31 11.16
CA VAL A 213 -23.77 2.87 10.86
C VAL A 213 -22.99 2.93 12.17
N ILE A 214 -22.14 1.93 12.40
CA ILE A 214 -21.07 2.01 13.40
C ILE A 214 -19.77 1.80 12.64
N THR A 215 -19.00 2.88 12.56
CA THR A 215 -17.62 2.93 12.09
C THR A 215 -16.79 1.84 12.77
N GLY A 216 -16.32 0.85 12.00
CA GLY A 216 -15.30 -0.10 12.46
C GLY A 216 -15.63 -1.59 12.33
N ALA A 217 -16.87 -1.99 12.02
CA ALA A 217 -17.21 -3.40 11.83
C ALA A 217 -17.09 -3.80 10.35
N ARG A 218 -15.93 -4.34 9.97
CA ARG A 218 -15.67 -5.04 8.69
C ARG A 218 -16.72 -6.13 8.46
N ASP A 219 -17.51 -6.07 7.39
CA ASP A 219 -18.22 -7.12 6.62
C ASP A 219 -18.72 -8.43 7.31
N GLY A 220 -18.80 -8.52 8.64
CA GLY A 220 -19.16 -9.73 9.38
C GLY A 220 -18.10 -10.85 9.36
N VAL A 221 -16.97 -10.68 8.66
CA VAL A 221 -15.93 -11.70 8.47
C VAL A 221 -14.97 -11.73 9.66
N SER A 222 -14.81 -12.88 10.33
CA SER A 222 -13.84 -13.04 11.43
C SER A 222 -12.40 -13.21 10.93
N ALA A 223 -11.43 -12.69 11.68
CA ALA A 223 -10.01 -12.87 11.39
C ALA A 223 -9.61 -14.35 11.33
N GLU A 224 -10.21 -15.17 12.20
CA GLU A 224 -10.05 -16.63 12.22
C GLU A 224 -10.52 -17.28 10.91
N SER A 225 -11.62 -16.79 10.33
CA SER A 225 -12.14 -17.31 9.06
C SER A 225 -11.19 -17.03 7.90
N ILE A 226 -10.49 -15.88 7.93
CA ILE A 226 -9.51 -15.44 6.93
C ILE A 226 -8.19 -16.19 7.09
N ALA A 227 -7.74 -16.42 8.33
CA ALA A 227 -6.51 -17.12 8.64
C ALA A 227 -6.46 -18.57 8.09
N ARG A 228 -7.62 -19.17 7.76
CA ARG A 228 -7.68 -20.48 7.08
C ARG A 228 -7.13 -20.45 5.65
N PHE A 229 -7.23 -19.31 4.98
CA PHE A 229 -6.84 -19.12 3.58
C PHE A 229 -5.53 -18.34 3.42
N LEU A 230 -5.23 -17.50 4.41
CA LEU A 230 -4.06 -16.63 4.44
C LEU A 230 -3.19 -17.02 5.64
N LEU A 231 -2.02 -17.59 5.38
CA LEU A 231 -1.06 -17.97 6.42
C LEU A 231 0.20 -17.10 6.37
N PRO A 232 0.93 -16.93 7.49
CA PRO A 232 2.25 -16.33 7.46
C PRO A 232 3.18 -17.01 6.45
N ALA A 233 4.03 -16.24 5.77
CA ALA A 233 4.97 -16.75 4.76
C ALA A 233 5.87 -17.86 5.33
N SER A 234 6.29 -17.72 6.60
CA SER A 234 7.08 -18.71 7.34
C SER A 234 6.40 -20.08 7.51
N GLU A 235 5.07 -20.15 7.43
CA GLU A 235 4.29 -21.39 7.55
C GLU A 235 3.92 -21.99 6.18
N CYS A 236 4.19 -21.28 5.08
CA CYS A 236 3.71 -21.67 3.74
C CYS A 236 4.62 -22.65 2.99
N GLU A 237 5.90 -22.78 3.37
CA GLU A 237 6.89 -23.57 2.65
C GLU A 237 6.47 -25.05 2.49
N PHE A 238 5.93 -25.64 3.56
CA PHE A 238 5.46 -27.03 3.54
C PHE A 238 4.14 -27.19 2.76
N MET A 239 3.25 -26.20 2.87
CA MET A 239 1.90 -26.27 2.29
C MET A 239 1.91 -26.08 0.77
N LEU A 240 2.76 -25.19 0.26
CA LEU A 240 2.93 -24.96 -1.17
C LEU A 240 3.39 -26.24 -1.89
N ASN A 241 4.39 -26.93 -1.34
CA ASN A 241 4.86 -28.22 -1.86
C ASN A 241 3.72 -29.27 -1.93
N SER A 242 2.80 -29.27 -0.96
CA SER A 242 1.64 -30.18 -0.95
C SER A 242 0.58 -29.83 -2.00
N ALA A 243 0.30 -28.54 -2.20
CA ALA A 243 -0.64 -28.04 -3.22
C ALA A 243 -0.13 -28.36 -4.65
N TYR A 244 1.19 -28.18 -4.86
CA TYR A 244 1.87 -28.45 -6.12
C TYR A 244 1.95 -29.92 -6.52
N ARG A 245 1.98 -30.86 -5.56
CA ARG A 245 1.94 -32.30 -5.85
C ARG A 245 0.60 -32.73 -6.44
N ARG A 246 -0.48 -31.96 -6.25
CA ARG A 246 -1.81 -32.25 -6.78
C ARG A 246 -2.03 -31.73 -8.19
N THR A 247 -1.41 -30.61 -8.56
CA THR A 247 -1.50 -30.09 -9.94
C THR A 247 -0.86 -31.03 -10.95
N ALA A 248 0.23 -31.72 -10.59
CA ALA A 248 0.90 -32.69 -11.46
C ALA A 248 0.17 -34.04 -11.63
N LYS A 249 -0.81 -34.36 -10.77
CA LYS A 249 -1.51 -35.67 -10.80
C LYS A 249 -2.77 -35.72 -11.66
N ARG A 250 -3.18 -34.62 -12.26
CA ARG A 250 -4.26 -34.67 -13.26
C ARG A 250 -3.61 -34.89 -14.62
N PRO A 251 -3.78 -36.08 -15.24
CA PRO A 251 -3.28 -36.26 -16.59
C PRO A 251 -3.96 -35.21 -17.46
N VAL A 252 -3.18 -34.64 -18.38
CA VAL A 252 -3.66 -33.88 -19.55
C VAL A 252 -4.41 -34.87 -20.45
N ALA A 253 -5.53 -35.40 -19.95
CA ALA A 253 -6.38 -36.33 -20.65
C ALA A 253 -7.62 -35.56 -21.12
N GLY A 254 -7.44 -34.89 -22.26
CA GLY A 254 -8.51 -34.33 -23.07
C GLY A 254 -8.95 -32.92 -22.69
N PHE A 255 -9.02 -32.09 -23.73
CA PHE A 255 -9.63 -30.75 -23.81
C PHE A 255 -8.74 -29.53 -23.53
N CYS A 256 -8.05 -29.10 -24.59
CA CYS A 256 -8.34 -27.77 -25.17
C CYS A 256 -9.75 -27.79 -25.80
#